data_AF-A0A7R9FMI1-F1
#
_entry.id   AF-A0A7R9FMI1-F1
#
_cell.length_a   1.000
_cell.length_b   1.000
_cell.length_c   1.000
_cell.angle_alpha   90.00
_cell.angle_beta   90.00
_cell.angle_gamma   90.00
#
_symmetry.space_group_name_H-M   'P 1'
#
loop_
_entity.id
_entity.type
_entity.pdbx_description
1 polymer ?
#
loop_
_entity_poly.entity_id
_entity_poly.type
_entity_poly.pdbx_seq_one_letter_code
_entity_poly.pdbx_strand_id
1 'polypeptide(L)'
;MSMTRVHPPEMHNGLSHRSSSIGSLGSSLEELHHYFNSSDAVLSIEELRLQLNSCFTCGVSWHDEHVSLDCRECGGYSLERPCPLCDGRCNSAWKRDLTMSHATGKARWEGECALRCKPAADSKFGFKSISAEEESRLCSRLEKLGASS
;
A
#
# COMPACT_ATOMS: atom_id res chain seq x y z
N MET A 1 49.39 -24.64 8.20
CA MET A 1 48.89 -24.28 6.86
C MET A 1 48.58 -25.58 6.14
N SER A 2 47.30 -25.91 5.93
CA SER A 2 46.88 -27.21 5.40
C SER A 2 46.24 -27.01 4.02
N MET A 3 46.73 -27.75 3.03
CA MET A 3 46.43 -27.60 1.60
C MET A 3 45.16 -28.38 1.20
N THR A 4 44.27 -27.71 0.47
CA THR A 4 43.06 -28.22 -0.18
C THR A 4 43.40 -29.26 -1.26
N ARG A 5 42.56 -30.31 -1.41
CA ARG A 5 42.57 -31.20 -2.58
C ARG A 5 41.27 -31.05 -3.37
N VAL A 6 41.41 -30.92 -4.69
CA VAL A 6 40.34 -30.81 -5.70
C VAL A 6 40.23 -32.16 -6.40
N HIS A 7 39.01 -32.68 -6.58
CA HIS A 7 38.73 -33.83 -7.43
C HIS A 7 37.67 -33.47 -8.50
N PRO A 8 37.89 -33.80 -9.78
CA PRO A 8 36.92 -33.65 -10.89
C PRO A 8 36.12 -34.95 -11.16
N PRO A 9 35.12 -34.93 -12.08
CA PRO A 9 33.86 -35.66 -11.97
C PRO A 9 33.82 -36.99 -12.73
N GLU A 10 33.00 -37.94 -12.26
CA GLU A 10 32.62 -39.12 -13.05
C GLU A 10 31.10 -39.26 -13.12
N MET A 11 30.60 -39.39 -14.34
CA MET A 11 29.22 -39.75 -14.65
C MET A 11 29.06 -41.27 -14.59
N HIS A 12 27.99 -41.75 -13.99
CA HIS A 12 27.36 -43.01 -14.39
C HIS A 12 25.89 -43.06 -14.00
N ASN A 13 25.09 -43.44 -15.00
CA ASN A 13 23.64 -43.59 -15.00
C ASN A 13 23.29 -45.00 -14.50
N GLY A 14 22.34 -45.15 -13.58
CA GLY A 14 21.84 -46.44 -13.10
C GLY A 14 20.47 -46.30 -12.43
N LEU A 15 19.46 -46.93 -13.05
CA LEU A 15 18.02 -46.75 -12.82
C LEU A 15 17.44 -47.58 -11.64
N SER A 16 16.25 -47.13 -11.20
CA SER A 16 15.26 -47.73 -10.28
C SER A 16 15.52 -47.43 -8.80
N HIS A 17 14.60 -46.83 -8.03
CA HIS A 17 13.27 -47.33 -7.71
C HIS A 17 12.18 -46.23 -7.61
N ARG A 18 10.98 -46.62 -8.02
CA ARG A 18 9.73 -45.85 -8.05
C ARG A 18 9.25 -45.51 -6.64
N SER A 19 8.83 -44.26 -6.42
CA SER A 19 7.64 -43.91 -5.62
C SER A 19 7.24 -42.45 -5.83
N SER A 20 6.23 -42.30 -6.68
CA SER A 20 5.12 -41.34 -6.68
C SER A 20 5.23 -40.04 -5.88
N SER A 21 5.38 -38.91 -6.58
CA SER A 21 4.80 -37.60 -6.23
C SER A 21 4.58 -36.77 -7.49
N ILE A 22 3.60 -37.14 -8.31
CA ILE A 22 2.95 -36.20 -9.23
C ILE A 22 1.85 -35.52 -8.42
N GLY A 23 2.06 -34.26 -8.07
CA GLY A 23 1.07 -33.48 -7.33
C GLY A 23 1.69 -32.30 -6.62
N SER A 24 1.92 -31.21 -7.35
CA SER A 24 1.55 -29.85 -6.95
C SER A 24 2.12 -28.84 -7.95
N LEU A 25 1.53 -28.80 -9.14
CA LEU A 25 1.64 -27.64 -10.05
C LEU A 25 0.26 -26.97 -10.26
N GLY A 26 -0.74 -27.35 -9.45
CA GLY A 26 -2.11 -26.86 -9.58
C GLY A 26 -2.35 -25.45 -9.04
N SER A 27 -1.51 -24.96 -8.12
CA SER A 27 -1.79 -23.68 -7.44
C SER A 27 -1.48 -22.44 -8.30
N SER A 28 -0.48 -22.52 -9.19
CA SER A 28 -0.03 -21.34 -9.95
C SER A 28 -0.89 -21.02 -11.17
N LEU A 29 -1.68 -21.99 -11.67
CA LEU A 29 -2.51 -21.79 -12.87
C LEU A 29 -3.90 -21.25 -12.50
N GLU A 30 -4.50 -21.67 -11.38
CA GLU A 30 -5.75 -21.08 -10.90
C GLU A 30 -5.60 -19.59 -10.59
N GLU A 31 -4.46 -19.19 -10.03
CA GLU A 31 -4.14 -17.78 -9.74
C GLU A 31 -3.93 -16.95 -11.03
N LEU A 32 -3.42 -17.57 -12.10
CA LEU A 32 -3.35 -16.93 -13.43
C LEU A 32 -4.71 -16.91 -14.16
N HIS A 33 -5.56 -17.92 -13.97
CA HIS A 33 -6.91 -17.96 -14.54
C HIS A 33 -7.81 -16.86 -13.98
N HIS A 34 -7.65 -16.50 -12.70
CA HIS A 34 -8.38 -15.37 -12.11
C HIS A 34 -7.93 -14.02 -12.68
N TYR A 35 -6.66 -13.89 -13.08
CA TYR A 35 -6.12 -12.67 -13.69
C TYR A 35 -6.52 -12.47 -15.16
N PHE A 36 -6.73 -13.56 -15.91
CA PHE A 36 -6.99 -13.50 -17.37
C PHE A 36 -8.44 -13.77 -17.79
N ASN A 37 -9.32 -14.28 -16.90
CA ASN A 37 -10.67 -14.73 -17.28
C ASN A 37 -11.84 -13.91 -16.65
N SER A 38 -11.54 -12.83 -15.91
CA SER A 38 -12.48 -12.16 -15.01
C SER A 38 -12.92 -10.75 -15.45
N SER A 39 -13.17 -10.51 -16.75
CA SER A 39 -13.86 -9.26 -17.13
C SER A 39 -15.34 -9.23 -16.72
N ASP A 40 -15.91 -10.37 -16.27
CA ASP A 40 -17.32 -10.51 -15.86
C ASP A 40 -17.52 -11.28 -14.53
N ALA A 41 -16.45 -11.56 -13.77
CA ALA A 41 -16.59 -12.24 -12.48
C ALA A 41 -16.97 -11.23 -11.39
N VAL A 42 -18.16 -11.39 -10.82
CA VAL A 42 -18.60 -10.61 -9.64
C VAL A 42 -17.84 -11.14 -8.43
N LEU A 43 -16.83 -10.41 -7.99
CA LEU A 43 -16.07 -10.72 -6.77
C LEU A 43 -16.95 -10.56 -5.52
N SER A 44 -16.72 -11.41 -4.52
CA SER A 44 -17.32 -11.21 -3.21
C SER A 44 -16.75 -9.95 -2.56
N ILE A 45 -17.49 -9.38 -1.60
CA ILE A 45 -17.00 -8.21 -0.86
C ILE A 45 -15.74 -8.52 -0.04
N GLU A 46 -15.62 -9.74 0.47
CA GLU A 46 -14.43 -10.23 1.18
C GLU A 46 -13.22 -10.29 0.26
N GLU A 47 -13.41 -10.79 -0.96
CA GLU A 47 -12.35 -10.90 -1.96
C GLU A 47 -11.89 -9.52 -2.46
N LEU A 48 -12.82 -8.59 -2.67
CA LEU A 48 -12.50 -7.20 -2.99
C LEU A 48 -11.68 -6.52 -1.89
N ARG A 49 -12.02 -6.76 -0.61
CA ARG A 49 -11.24 -6.25 0.52
C ARG A 49 -9.82 -6.82 0.50
N LEU A 50 -9.68 -8.13 0.30
CA LEU A 50 -8.37 -8.77 0.25
C LEU A 50 -7.48 -8.17 -0.85
N GLN A 51 -8.04 -7.94 -2.04
CA GLN A 51 -7.32 -7.29 -3.14
C GLN A 51 -6.91 -5.86 -2.78
N LEU A 52 -7.82 -5.05 -2.23
CA LEU A 52 -7.53 -3.67 -1.82
C LEU A 52 -6.50 -3.60 -0.68
N ASN A 53 -6.42 -4.64 0.15
CA ASN A 53 -5.44 -4.74 1.22
C ASN A 53 -4.10 -5.36 0.77
N SER A 54 -3.90 -5.58 -0.54
CA SER A 54 -2.66 -6.13 -1.11
C SER A 54 -1.97 -5.11 -2.00
N CYS A 55 -0.64 -5.14 -2.06
CA CYS A 55 0.13 -4.23 -2.90
C CYS A 55 -0.07 -4.53 -4.39
N PHE A 56 -0.46 -3.55 -5.20
CA PHE A 56 -0.69 -3.76 -6.64
C PHE A 56 0.61 -3.94 -7.44
N THR A 57 1.75 -3.47 -6.89
CA THR A 57 3.06 -3.57 -7.53
C THR A 57 3.76 -4.90 -7.26
N CYS A 58 3.64 -5.46 -6.05
CA CYS A 58 4.41 -6.67 -5.66
C CYS A 58 3.57 -7.80 -5.07
N GLY A 59 2.24 -7.63 -4.94
CA GLY A 59 1.31 -8.68 -4.54
C GLY A 59 1.30 -9.05 -3.06
N VAL A 60 2.20 -8.50 -2.24
CA VAL A 60 2.21 -8.80 -0.79
C VAL A 60 0.94 -8.30 -0.10
N SER A 61 0.41 -9.09 0.82
CA SER A 61 -0.74 -8.74 1.65
C SER A 61 -0.33 -7.79 2.78
N TRP A 62 -0.80 -6.55 2.75
CA TRP A 62 -0.59 -5.62 3.86
C TRP A 62 -1.46 -5.97 5.08
N HIS A 63 -2.57 -6.69 4.89
CA HIS A 63 -3.40 -7.15 5.99
C HIS A 63 -2.67 -8.19 6.85
N ASP A 64 -1.81 -9.01 6.25
CA ASP A 64 -0.98 -10.01 6.92
C ASP A 64 0.36 -9.42 7.40
N GLU A 65 0.46 -8.10 7.49
CA GLU A 65 1.67 -7.38 7.88
C GLU A 65 2.89 -7.62 6.96
N HIS A 66 2.68 -8.16 5.76
CA HIS A 66 3.75 -8.37 4.78
C HIS A 66 4.06 -7.10 3.99
N VAL A 67 5.35 -6.89 3.73
CA VAL A 67 5.86 -5.74 2.96
C VAL A 67 7.06 -6.15 2.13
N SER A 68 7.24 -5.51 0.98
CA SER A 68 8.49 -5.55 0.23
C SER A 68 9.27 -4.25 0.45
N LEU A 69 10.52 -4.35 0.91
CA LEU A 69 11.36 -3.19 1.21
C LEU A 69 11.81 -2.45 -0.06
N ASP A 70 11.92 -3.17 -1.18
CA ASP A 70 12.30 -2.62 -2.48
C ASP A 70 11.09 -2.14 -3.30
N CYS A 71 9.87 -2.26 -2.76
CA CYS A 71 8.65 -1.81 -3.40
C CYS A 71 8.26 -0.40 -2.93
N ARG A 72 8.18 0.54 -3.89
CA ARG A 72 7.81 1.94 -3.62
C ARG A 72 6.39 2.10 -3.08
N GLU A 73 5.47 1.24 -3.51
CA GLU A 73 4.08 1.25 -3.07
C GLU A 73 3.95 0.75 -1.62
N CYS A 74 4.76 -0.25 -1.23
CA CYS A 74 4.83 -0.71 0.15
C CYS A 74 5.45 0.36 1.07
N GLY A 75 6.60 0.92 0.68
CA GLY A 75 7.29 1.96 1.43
C GLY A 75 7.72 1.55 2.85
N GLY A 76 7.95 0.25 3.06
CA GLY A 76 8.54 -0.30 4.28
C GLY A 76 7.60 -0.54 5.47
N TYR A 77 6.30 -0.30 5.35
CA TYR A 77 5.31 -0.54 6.40
C TYR A 77 4.08 -1.25 5.85
N SER A 78 3.25 -1.86 6.69
CA SER A 78 1.97 -2.49 6.31
C SER A 78 0.85 -1.45 6.42
N LEU A 79 -0.36 -1.78 6.89
CA LEU A 79 -1.47 -0.82 6.93
C LEU A 79 -1.25 0.38 7.85
N GLU A 80 -0.32 0.27 8.80
CA GLU A 80 -0.03 1.32 9.76
C GLU A 80 1.47 1.58 9.90
N ARG A 81 1.81 2.79 10.33
CA ARG A 81 3.18 3.14 10.67
C ARG A 81 3.29 4.21 11.75
N PRO A 82 4.46 4.33 12.41
CA PRO A 82 4.74 5.44 13.30
C PRO A 82 4.75 6.78 12.57
N CYS A 83 4.46 7.86 13.30
CA CYS A 83 4.42 9.21 12.76
C CYS A 83 5.71 9.59 11.98
N PRO A 84 5.63 9.88 10.66
CA PRO A 84 6.78 10.31 9.87
C PRO A 84 7.35 11.66 10.29
N LEU A 85 6.55 12.51 10.92
CA LEU A 85 6.95 13.89 11.18
C LEU A 85 7.82 14.04 12.43
N CYS A 86 7.85 13.02 13.29
CA CYS A 86 8.64 13.01 14.52
C CYS A 86 9.24 11.62 14.81
N ASP A 87 9.34 10.76 13.81
CA ASP A 87 9.88 9.40 13.91
C ASP A 87 9.23 8.58 15.03
N GLY A 88 7.91 8.67 15.13
CA GLY A 88 7.12 7.93 16.14
C GLY A 88 7.17 8.48 17.57
N ARG A 89 7.92 9.55 17.87
CA ARG A 89 8.01 10.13 19.24
C ARG A 89 6.67 10.57 19.84
N CYS A 90 5.67 10.84 19.01
CA CYS A 90 4.35 11.25 19.46
C CYS A 90 3.38 10.08 19.67
N ASN A 91 3.80 8.84 19.41
CA ASN A 91 3.01 7.61 19.47
C ASN A 91 1.74 7.60 18.60
N SER A 92 1.59 8.55 17.68
CA SER A 92 0.47 8.57 16.72
C SER A 92 0.74 7.56 15.61
N ALA A 93 -0.24 6.66 15.39
CA ALA A 93 -0.27 5.75 14.26
C ALA A 93 -0.83 6.47 13.02
N TRP A 94 -0.17 6.28 11.88
CA TRP A 94 -0.60 6.79 10.59
C TRP A 94 -1.11 5.62 9.76
N LYS A 95 -2.31 5.76 9.19
CA LYS A 95 -2.97 4.73 8.40
C LYS A 95 -2.61 4.89 6.93
N ARG A 96 -2.44 3.78 6.22
CA ARG A 96 -2.25 3.81 4.78
C ARG A 96 -3.52 4.29 4.09
N ASP A 97 -3.34 5.24 3.18
CA ASP A 97 -4.36 5.58 2.19
C ASP A 97 -4.24 4.58 1.02
N LEU A 98 -5.10 3.56 1.01
CA LEU A 98 -5.07 2.49 0.01
C LEU A 98 -5.33 3.04 -1.39
N THR A 99 -6.35 3.89 -1.53
CA THR A 99 -6.73 4.51 -2.80
C THR A 99 -5.56 5.25 -3.42
N MET A 100 -4.92 6.16 -2.67
CA MET A 100 -3.79 6.92 -3.19
C MET A 100 -2.52 6.10 -3.32
N SER A 101 -2.32 5.08 -2.49
CA SER A 101 -1.17 4.20 -2.61
C SER A 101 -1.20 3.44 -3.93
N HIS A 102 -2.34 2.82 -4.24
CA HIS A 102 -2.56 2.13 -5.52
C HIS A 102 -2.51 3.10 -6.70
N ALA A 103 -3.22 4.23 -6.62
CA ALA A 103 -3.28 5.19 -7.72
C ALA A 103 -1.92 5.78 -8.11
N THR A 104 -0.98 5.89 -7.15
CA THR A 104 0.34 6.48 -7.39
C THR A 104 1.48 5.47 -7.48
N GLY A 105 1.24 4.19 -7.15
CA GLY A 105 2.29 3.17 -7.01
C GLY A 105 3.35 3.53 -5.95
N LYS A 106 2.97 4.33 -4.95
CA LYS A 106 3.85 4.84 -3.88
C LYS A 106 3.13 4.81 -2.55
N ALA A 107 3.83 4.56 -1.45
CA ALA A 107 3.21 4.56 -0.13
C ALA A 107 2.63 5.94 0.22
N ARG A 108 1.32 5.99 0.49
CA ARG A 108 0.59 7.20 0.93
C ARG A 108 -0.05 6.96 2.29
N TRP A 109 -0.04 7.99 3.12
CA TRP A 109 -0.36 7.90 4.54
C TRP A 109 -1.22 9.06 5.01
N GLU A 110 -2.20 8.75 5.83
CA GLU A 110 -3.09 9.68 6.51
C GLU A 110 -2.85 9.61 8.02
N GLY A 111 -2.75 10.77 8.64
CA GLY A 111 -2.55 10.88 10.06
C GLY A 111 -2.07 12.27 10.45
N GLU A 112 -1.92 12.48 11.74
CA GLU A 112 -1.51 13.74 12.31
C GLU A 112 -0.40 13.51 13.35
N CYS A 113 0.44 14.51 13.58
CA CYS A 113 1.50 14.43 14.57
C CYS A 113 1.04 15.13 15.86
N ALA A 114 0.85 14.39 16.94
CA ALA A 114 0.41 14.97 18.22
C ALA A 114 1.41 16.00 18.82
N LEU A 115 2.68 15.97 18.41
CA LEU A 115 3.66 17.00 18.82
C LEU A 115 3.56 18.30 18.02
N ARG A 116 2.94 18.26 16.83
CA ARG A 116 2.67 19.45 16.01
C ARG A 116 1.30 20.05 16.29
N CYS A 117 0.36 19.25 16.82
CA CYS A 117 -0.95 19.69 17.27
C CYS A 117 -0.94 20.17 18.71
N LYS A 118 0.01 21.04 19.05
CA LYS A 118 -0.19 21.86 20.24
C LYS A 118 -1.38 22.77 19.94
N PRO A 119 -2.45 22.76 20.77
CA PRO A 119 -3.46 23.79 20.67
C PRO A 119 -2.74 25.11 20.85
N ALA A 120 -2.69 25.89 19.77
CA ALA A 120 -2.10 27.19 19.80
C ALA A 120 -2.95 28.06 20.71
N ALA A 121 -2.48 28.25 21.95
CA ALA A 121 -2.85 29.44 22.71
C ALA A 121 -2.37 30.71 21.98
N ASP A 122 -1.38 30.60 21.07
CA ASP A 122 -0.85 31.74 20.31
C ASP A 122 -0.30 31.31 18.94
N SER A 123 -1.11 31.24 17.88
CA SER A 123 -0.57 31.22 16.51
C SER A 123 -1.51 31.88 15.50
N LYS A 124 -1.10 33.06 15.04
CA LYS A 124 -1.73 33.99 14.10
C LYS A 124 -1.84 33.51 12.64
N PHE A 125 -1.85 32.21 12.38
CA PHE A 125 -2.08 31.63 11.05
C PHE A 125 -3.12 30.52 11.15
N GLY A 126 -4.35 30.92 11.47
CA GLY A 126 -5.51 30.07 11.30
C GLY A 126 -5.89 30.00 9.83
N PHE A 127 -6.15 28.80 9.33
CA PHE A 127 -7.15 28.64 8.27
C PHE A 127 -8.44 29.19 8.86
N LYS A 128 -8.78 30.44 8.54
CA LYS A 128 -10.02 31.04 8.99
C LYS A 128 -11.14 30.25 8.34
N SER A 129 -11.96 29.57 9.15
CA SER A 129 -13.31 29.27 8.72
C SER A 129 -13.92 30.57 8.22
N ILE A 130 -14.25 30.63 6.93
CA ILE A 130 -14.93 31.76 6.33
C ILE A 130 -16.18 32.00 7.17
N SER A 131 -16.32 33.20 7.74
CA SER A 131 -17.53 33.50 8.50
C SER A 131 -18.73 33.53 7.54
N ALA A 132 -19.94 33.27 8.04
CA ALA A 132 -21.14 33.24 7.19
C ALA A 132 -21.34 34.55 6.40
N GLU A 133 -20.83 35.66 6.93
CA GLU A 133 -20.82 36.96 6.26
C GLU A 133 -19.80 37.05 5.12
N GLU A 134 -18.62 36.45 5.27
CA GLU A 134 -17.62 36.35 4.20
C GLU A 134 -18.09 35.41 3.08
N GLU A 135 -18.77 34.31 3.42
CA GLU A 135 -19.39 33.40 2.45
C GLU A 135 -20.47 34.13 1.64
N SER A 136 -21.34 34.88 2.33
CA SER A 136 -22.37 35.71 1.68
C SER A 136 -21.78 36.77 0.75
N ARG A 137 -20.66 37.40 1.13
CA ARG A 137 -19.95 38.38 0.28
C ARG A 137 -19.33 37.74 -0.95
N LEU A 138 -18.85 36.50 -0.86
CA LEU A 138 -18.33 35.74 -2.00
C LEU A 138 -19.45 35.36 -2.96
N CYS A 139 -20.59 34.87 -2.46
CA CYS A 139 -21.76 34.55 -3.27
C CYS A 139 -22.26 35.78 -4.06
N SER A 140 -22.41 36.93 -3.41
CA SER A 140 -22.83 38.17 -4.08
C SER A 140 -21.83 38.67 -5.14
N ARG A 141 -20.53 38.35 -5.00
CA ARG A 141 -19.51 38.70 -6.02
C ARG A 141 -19.55 37.76 -7.22
N LEU A 142 -19.82 36.48 -7.01
CA LEU A 142 -19.93 35.50 -8.09
C LEU A 142 -21.15 35.77 -8.98
N GLU A 143 -22.30 36.11 -8.38
CA GLU A 143 -23.50 36.49 -9.14
C GLU A 143 -23.29 37.75 -10.00
N LYS A 144 -22.52 38.73 -9.51
CA LYS A 144 -22.17 39.94 -10.27
C LYS A 144 -21.30 39.66 -11.49
N LEU A 145 -20.50 38.60 -11.48
CA LEU A 145 -19.69 38.20 -12.63
C LEU A 145 -20.51 37.40 -13.66
N GLY A 146 -21.55 36.68 -13.21
CA GLY A 146 -22.47 35.97 -14.10
C GLY A 146 -23.46 36.85 -14.85
N ALA A 147 -23.74 38.07 -14.36
CA ALA A 147 -24.70 39.01 -14.94
C ALA A 147 -24.10 40.00 -15.96
N SER A 148 -22.86 39.80 -16.41
CA SER A 148 -22.20 40.58 -17.47
C SER A 148 -21.78 39.71 -18.66
N SER A 149 -22.65 38.81 -19.11
CA SER A 149 -22.62 38.20 -20.45
C SER A 149 -23.91 38.52 -21.20
#